data_AF-A0A816CMY4-F1
#
_entry.id   AF-A0A816CMY4-F1
#
_cell.length_a   1.000
_cell.length_b   1.000
_cell.length_c   1.000
_cell.angle_alpha   90.00
_cell.angle_beta   90.00
_cell.angle_gamma   90.00
#
_symmetry.space_group_name_H-M   'P 1'
#
loop_
_entity.id
_entity.type
_entity.pdbx_description
1 polymer ?
#
loop_
_entity_poly.entity_id
_entity_poly.type
_entity_poly.pdbx_seq_one_letter_code
_entity_poly.pdbx_strand_id
1 'polypeptide(L)'
;MSVLEFNNSNNVHYSWLQRFAGNIIRYGCTSRLQHIAIVMDGNRRFARDLKLERARGHTLGADKLFDVCQWCHDLGIKELSVYAFSLENLKRSQDEIDTLMNIARLKLNEIVKSLDKIHEQQICIRVIGNLDLLPDDIQQSSYRLMKETDHY
;
A
#
# COMPACT_ATOMS: atom_id res chain seq x y z
N MET A 1 15.51 -14.21 -18.27
CA MET A 1 14.58 -14.77 -17.27
C MET A 1 14.90 -14.06 -15.96
N SER A 2 14.37 -12.85 -15.80
CA SER A 2 14.73 -11.96 -14.69
C SER A 2 13.89 -12.35 -13.48
N VAL A 3 14.51 -13.09 -12.57
CA VAL A 3 14.03 -13.25 -11.20
C VAL A 3 13.97 -11.84 -10.62
N LEU A 4 12.77 -11.31 -10.35
CA LEU A 4 12.60 -10.13 -9.52
C LEU A 4 12.96 -10.53 -8.10
N GLU A 5 14.26 -10.48 -7.81
CA GLU A 5 14.78 -10.43 -6.46
C GLU A 5 14.06 -9.31 -5.72
N PHE A 6 13.62 -9.60 -4.50
CA PHE A 6 13.35 -8.59 -3.47
C PHE A 6 14.68 -7.91 -3.07
N ASN A 7 15.34 -7.30 -4.04
CA ASN A 7 16.47 -6.40 -3.90
C ASN A 7 15.85 -5.00 -3.97
N ASN A 8 16.10 -4.06 -3.07
CA ASN A 8 17.06 -3.93 -1.99
C ASN A 8 16.67 -2.59 -1.33
N SER A 9 17.06 -2.31 -0.09
CA SER A 9 17.58 -0.97 0.22
C SER A 9 16.82 0.28 -0.28
N ASN A 10 15.49 0.35 -0.20
CA ASN A 10 14.83 1.65 -0.15
C ASN A 10 14.90 2.14 1.30
N ASN A 11 16.11 2.42 1.77
CA ASN A 11 16.27 3.64 2.54
C ASN A 11 15.72 4.71 1.60
N VAL A 12 14.46 5.12 1.79
CA VAL A 12 13.93 6.27 1.09
C VAL A 12 14.98 7.35 1.24
N HIS A 13 15.68 7.67 0.15
CA HIS A 13 16.89 8.45 0.25
C HIS A 13 16.48 9.90 0.38
N TYR A 14 16.11 10.27 1.61
CA TYR A 14 15.75 11.62 1.94
C TYR A 14 16.97 12.51 1.75
N SER A 15 16.82 13.54 0.92
CA SER A 15 17.74 14.67 0.92
C SER A 15 17.86 15.26 2.33
N TRP A 16 18.97 15.96 2.59
CA TRP A 16 19.17 16.61 3.88
C TRP A 16 17.99 17.51 4.28
N LEU A 17 17.41 18.24 3.31
CA LEU A 17 16.25 19.10 3.53
C LEU A 17 15.00 18.30 3.95
N GLN A 18 14.74 17.17 3.30
CA GLN A 18 13.61 16.30 3.65
C GLN A 18 13.78 15.69 5.05
N ARG A 19 14.99 15.28 5.44
CA ARG A 19 15.27 14.78 6.80
C ARG A 19 15.08 15.88 7.83
N PHE A 20 15.58 17.08 7.55
CA PHE A 20 15.44 18.23 8.43
C PHE A 20 13.96 18.58 8.63
N ALA A 21 13.20 18.71 7.54
CA ALA A 21 11.75 18.97 7.59
C ALA A 21 11.00 17.83 8.30
N GLY A 22 11.33 16.57 8.00
CA GLY A 22 10.74 15.40 8.63
C GLY A 22 10.93 15.37 10.14
N ASN A 23 12.13 15.73 10.63
CA ASN A 23 12.39 15.85 12.06
C ASN A 23 11.56 16.96 12.70
N ILE A 24 11.46 18.13 12.07
CA ILE A 24 10.61 19.23 12.59
C ILE A 24 9.15 18.78 12.67
N ILE A 25 8.64 18.14 11.63
CA ILE A 25 7.25 17.63 11.58
C ILE A 25 7.04 16.56 12.66
N ARG A 26 7.99 15.64 12.81
CA ARG A 26 7.93 14.54 13.77
C ARG A 26 7.88 15.03 15.21
N TYR A 27 8.74 15.98 15.59
CA TYR A 27 8.81 16.48 16.96
C TYR A 27 7.81 17.62 17.25
N GLY A 28 7.36 18.34 16.23
CA GLY A 28 6.42 19.45 16.37
C GLY A 28 4.95 19.06 16.21
N CYS A 29 4.58 18.47 15.07
CA CYS A 29 3.19 18.32 14.63
C CYS A 29 2.62 16.91 14.77
N THR A 30 3.40 15.85 14.50
CA THR A 30 2.86 14.47 14.56
C THR A 30 2.65 13.96 15.98
N SER A 31 3.19 14.66 16.99
CA SER A 31 2.80 14.44 18.40
C SER A 31 1.29 14.47 18.62
N ARG A 32 0.53 15.19 17.76
CA ARG A 32 -0.94 15.24 17.79
C ARG A 32 -1.62 14.53 16.61
N LEU A 33 -0.96 14.38 15.46
CA LEU A 33 -1.51 13.66 14.29
C LEU A 33 -1.09 12.19 14.34
N GLN A 34 -1.99 11.35 14.83
CA GLN A 34 -1.73 9.91 15.02
C GLN A 34 -2.24 9.05 13.86
N HIS A 35 -3.23 9.54 13.11
CA HIS A 35 -3.92 8.79 12.06
C HIS A 35 -4.10 9.63 10.80
N ILE A 36 -3.85 9.02 9.64
CA ILE A 36 -4.12 9.60 8.33
C ILE A 36 -4.99 8.65 7.52
N ALA A 37 -5.99 9.18 6.82
CA ALA A 37 -6.75 8.44 5.83
C ALA A 37 -6.48 9.00 4.42
N ILE A 38 -6.19 8.12 3.45
CA ILE A 38 -5.88 8.50 2.07
C ILE A 38 -6.81 7.79 1.09
N VAL A 39 -7.40 8.55 0.18
CA VAL A 39 -8.06 8.02 -1.01
C VAL A 39 -7.09 8.11 -2.18
N MET A 40 -6.59 6.97 -2.64
CA MET A 40 -5.64 6.90 -3.76
C MET A 40 -6.37 6.99 -5.11
N ASP A 41 -6.82 8.19 -5.45
CA ASP A 41 -7.42 8.49 -6.74
C ASP A 41 -6.39 9.04 -7.73
N GLY A 42 -6.72 9.00 -9.02
CA GLY A 42 -5.93 9.61 -10.09
C GLY A 42 -5.12 8.62 -10.91
N ASN A 43 -5.07 7.33 -10.56
CA ASN A 43 -4.26 6.32 -11.27
C ASN A 43 -4.52 6.28 -12.79
N ARG A 44 -5.79 6.39 -13.21
CA ARG A 44 -6.16 6.45 -14.64
C ARG A 44 -5.74 7.75 -15.33
N ARG A 45 -5.83 8.88 -14.61
CA ARG A 45 -5.41 10.20 -15.13
C ARG A 45 -3.89 10.25 -15.27
N PHE A 46 -3.17 9.81 -14.24
CA PHE A 46 -1.72 9.67 -14.23
C PHE A 46 -1.21 8.79 -15.38
N ALA A 47 -1.84 7.63 -15.61
CA ALA A 47 -1.49 6.78 -16.76
C ALA A 47 -1.67 7.52 -18.09
N ARG A 48 -2.80 8.19 -18.28
CA ARG A 48 -3.08 8.96 -19.51
C ARG A 48 -2.05 10.07 -19.73
N ASP A 49 -1.75 10.84 -18.69
CA ASP A 49 -0.85 12.00 -18.79
C ASP A 49 0.58 11.56 -19.13
N LEU A 50 0.98 10.35 -18.70
CA LEU A 50 2.26 9.72 -19.06
C LEU A 50 2.19 8.80 -20.29
N LYS A 51 1.06 8.73 -20.99
CA LYS A 51 0.82 7.84 -22.15
C LYS A 51 1.09 6.36 -21.83
N LEU A 52 0.78 5.93 -20.61
CA LEU A 52 0.86 4.56 -20.14
C LEU A 52 -0.49 3.85 -20.22
N GLU A 53 -0.46 2.52 -20.22
CA GLU A 53 -1.68 1.71 -20.07
C GLU A 53 -2.33 1.93 -18.69
N ARG A 54 -3.66 1.81 -18.63
CA ARG A 54 -4.42 1.98 -17.37
C ARG A 54 -3.95 1.02 -16.28
N ALA A 55 -3.71 -0.24 -16.65
CA ALA A 55 -3.17 -1.27 -15.75
C ALA A 55 -1.88 -0.81 -15.09
N ARG A 56 -0.96 -0.21 -15.88
CA ARG A 56 0.30 0.31 -15.37
C ARG A 56 0.12 1.45 -14.38
N GLY A 57 -0.84 2.35 -14.62
CA GLY A 57 -1.20 3.40 -13.66
C GLY A 57 -1.67 2.84 -12.32
N HIS A 58 -2.47 1.77 -12.33
CA HIS A 58 -2.90 1.10 -11.11
C HIS A 58 -1.75 0.40 -10.38
N THR A 59 -0.85 -0.27 -11.10
CA THR A 59 0.35 -0.86 -10.50
C THR A 59 1.22 0.20 -9.82
N LEU A 60 1.50 1.31 -10.51
CA LEU A 60 2.31 2.40 -9.95
C LEU A 60 1.64 3.07 -8.73
N GLY A 61 0.30 3.19 -8.74
CA GLY A 61 -0.44 3.65 -7.58
C GLY A 61 -0.33 2.68 -6.40
N ALA A 62 -0.38 1.38 -6.65
CA ALA A 62 -0.18 0.36 -5.62
C ALA A 62 1.26 0.35 -5.09
N ASP A 63 2.27 0.55 -5.95
CA ASP A 63 3.67 0.71 -5.51
C ASP A 63 3.83 1.95 -4.62
N LYS A 64 3.18 3.07 -5.01
CA LYS A 64 3.23 4.32 -4.25
C LYS A 64 2.65 4.18 -2.84
N LEU A 65 1.68 3.29 -2.63
CA LEU A 65 1.15 3.01 -1.30
C LEU A 65 2.24 2.56 -0.33
N PHE A 66 3.15 1.69 -0.76
CA PHE A 66 4.23 1.21 0.10
C PHE A 66 5.19 2.34 0.51
N ASP A 67 5.51 3.24 -0.42
CA ASP A 67 6.30 4.44 -0.09
C ASP A 67 5.59 5.30 0.94
N VAL A 68 4.26 5.51 0.79
CA VAL A 68 3.46 6.31 1.72
C VAL A 68 3.39 5.66 3.10
N CYS A 69 3.25 4.33 3.18
CA CYS A 69 3.34 3.61 4.45
C CYS A 69 4.68 3.84 5.13
N GLN A 70 5.80 3.73 4.39
CA GLN A 70 7.13 3.97 4.91
C GLN A 70 7.30 5.42 5.39
N TRP A 71 6.80 6.40 4.63
CA TRP A 71 6.85 7.82 5.04
C TRP A 71 6.05 8.07 6.32
N CYS A 72 4.87 7.47 6.47
CA CYS A 72 4.06 7.59 7.68
C CYS A 72 4.81 7.02 8.90
N HIS A 73 5.38 5.84 8.75
CA HIS A 73 6.22 5.20 9.77
C HIS A 73 7.41 6.10 10.17
N ASP A 74 8.15 6.63 9.19
CA ASP A 74 9.33 7.48 9.41
C ASP A 74 8.97 8.82 10.08
N LEU A 75 7.78 9.35 9.82
CA LEU A 75 7.24 10.56 10.46
C LEU A 75 6.63 10.30 11.85
N GLY A 76 6.53 9.03 12.26
CA GLY A 76 5.96 8.64 13.56
C GLY A 76 4.43 8.70 13.60
N ILE A 77 3.77 8.64 12.44
CA ILE A 77 2.32 8.47 12.33
C ILE A 77 2.02 7.01 12.63
N LYS A 78 1.12 6.77 13.58
CA LYS A 78 0.85 5.42 14.10
C LYS A 78 -0.09 4.61 13.24
N GLU A 79 -1.03 5.29 12.57
CA GLU A 79 -2.07 4.61 11.80
C GLU A 79 -2.24 5.28 10.43
N LEU A 80 -2.40 4.43 9.41
CA LEU A 80 -2.71 4.84 8.04
C LEU A 80 -3.87 3.99 7.52
N SER A 81 -4.96 4.63 7.12
CA SER A 81 -6.05 3.97 6.41
C SER A 81 -6.04 4.36 4.95
N VAL A 82 -6.11 3.37 4.07
CA VAL A 82 -6.10 3.62 2.63
C VAL A 82 -7.33 3.03 1.96
N TYR A 83 -8.02 3.86 1.18
CA TYR A 83 -9.14 3.43 0.37
C TYR A 83 -8.64 2.81 -0.94
N ALA A 84 -8.45 1.49 -0.91
CA ALA A 84 -7.84 0.75 -2.02
C ALA A 84 -8.85 0.30 -3.10
N PHE A 85 -10.09 0.00 -2.73
CA PHE A 85 -11.10 -0.53 -3.66
C PHE A 85 -12.53 -0.21 -3.18
N SER A 86 -13.42 0.17 -4.10
CA SER A 86 -14.83 0.46 -3.81
C SER A 86 -15.80 -0.52 -4.46
N LEU A 87 -16.98 -0.71 -3.88
CA LEU A 87 -18.10 -1.43 -4.52
C LEU A 87 -18.50 -0.78 -5.85
N GLU A 88 -18.32 0.53 -6.00
CA GLU A 88 -18.55 1.23 -7.27
C GLU A 88 -17.53 0.84 -8.34
N ASN A 89 -16.33 0.37 -7.95
CA ASN A 89 -15.34 -0.16 -8.90
C ASN A 89 -15.79 -1.49 -9.51
N LEU A 90 -16.70 -2.23 -8.86
CA LEU A 90 -17.31 -3.44 -9.42
C LEU A 90 -18.29 -3.14 -10.57
N LYS A 91 -18.66 -1.86 -10.79
CA LYS A 91 -19.48 -1.44 -11.94
C LYS A 91 -18.65 -1.14 -13.19
N ARG A 92 -17.31 -1.30 -13.14
CA ARG A 92 -16.41 -1.09 -14.29
C ARG A 92 -16.44 -2.30 -15.23
N SER A 93 -15.77 -2.19 -16.37
CA SER A 93 -15.65 -3.32 -17.31
C SER A 93 -14.96 -4.51 -16.64
N GLN A 94 -15.36 -5.73 -16.99
CA GLN A 94 -14.81 -6.96 -16.42
C GLN A 94 -13.28 -7.01 -16.53
N ASP A 95 -12.72 -6.64 -17.70
CA ASP A 95 -11.27 -6.57 -17.91
C ASP A 95 -10.54 -5.66 -16.90
N GLU A 96 -11.18 -4.55 -16.49
CA GLU A 96 -10.58 -3.62 -15.53
C GLU A 96 -10.67 -4.20 -14.12
N ILE A 97 -11.77 -4.87 -13.77
CA ILE A 97 -11.92 -5.58 -12.50
C ILE A 97 -10.87 -6.69 -12.40
N ASP A 98 -10.72 -7.51 -13.42
CA ASP A 98 -9.75 -8.61 -13.45
C ASP A 98 -8.31 -8.08 -13.31
N THR A 99 -8.01 -6.96 -13.96
CA THR A 99 -6.74 -6.26 -13.80
C THR A 99 -6.50 -5.82 -12.35
N LEU A 100 -7.50 -5.20 -11.71
CA LEU A 100 -7.40 -4.75 -10.32
C LEU A 100 -7.22 -5.94 -9.36
N MET A 101 -7.95 -7.02 -9.56
CA MET A 101 -7.82 -8.24 -8.75
C MET A 101 -6.44 -8.88 -8.93
N ASN A 102 -5.90 -8.91 -10.15
CA ASN A 102 -4.55 -9.39 -10.39
C ASN A 102 -3.49 -8.52 -9.69
N ILE A 103 -3.63 -7.20 -9.69
CA ILE A 103 -2.73 -6.30 -8.96
C ILE A 103 -2.83 -6.55 -7.45
N ALA A 104 -4.04 -6.66 -6.90
CA ALA A 104 -4.26 -6.95 -5.49
C ALA A 104 -3.63 -8.28 -5.08
N ARG A 105 -3.83 -9.34 -5.88
CA ARG A 105 -3.23 -10.67 -5.70
C ARG A 105 -1.70 -10.59 -5.66
N LEU A 106 -1.09 -9.90 -6.62
CA LEU A 106 0.36 -9.74 -6.67
C LEU A 106 0.88 -9.00 -5.43
N LYS A 107 0.25 -7.88 -5.05
CA LYS A 107 0.68 -7.07 -3.89
C LYS A 107 0.49 -7.78 -2.56
N LEU A 108 -0.63 -8.46 -2.35
CA LEU A 108 -0.83 -9.26 -1.14
C LEU A 108 0.20 -10.38 -1.04
N ASN A 109 0.51 -11.07 -2.14
CA ASN A 109 1.54 -12.10 -2.16
C ASN A 109 2.94 -11.53 -1.88
N GLU A 110 3.26 -10.33 -2.38
CA GLU A 110 4.50 -9.62 -2.04
C GLU A 110 4.59 -9.30 -0.53
N ILE A 111 3.49 -8.84 0.08
CA ILE A 111 3.40 -8.56 1.52
C ILE A 111 3.59 -9.85 2.32
N VAL A 112 2.88 -10.93 1.95
CA VAL A 112 3.00 -12.24 2.61
C VAL A 112 4.44 -12.77 2.56
N LYS A 113 5.13 -12.58 1.43
CA LYS A 113 6.56 -12.95 1.29
C LYS A 113 7.50 -12.08 2.13
N SER A 114 7.05 -10.90 2.55
CA SER A 114 7.82 -9.93 3.33
C SER A 114 7.43 -9.90 4.80
N LEU A 115 6.73 -10.94 5.29
CA LEU A 115 6.24 -11.01 6.67
C LEU A 115 7.34 -10.81 7.71
N ASP A 116 8.53 -11.39 7.52
CA ASP A 116 9.66 -11.21 8.44
C ASP A 116 9.95 -9.72 8.71
N LYS A 117 9.92 -8.88 7.68
CA LYS A 117 10.15 -7.43 7.81
C LYS A 117 8.98 -6.72 8.51
N ILE A 118 7.75 -7.16 8.24
CA ILE A 118 6.54 -6.63 8.87
C ILE A 118 6.60 -6.92 10.38
N HIS A 119 7.06 -8.10 10.77
CA HIS A 119 7.29 -8.47 12.17
C HIS A 119 8.42 -7.66 12.81
N GLU A 120 9.56 -7.49 12.12
CA GLU A 120 10.67 -6.64 12.59
C GLU A 120 10.23 -5.20 12.88
N GLN A 121 9.35 -4.66 12.04
CA GLN A 121 8.80 -3.31 12.17
C GLN A 121 7.54 -3.23 13.04
N GLN A 122 7.05 -4.35 13.56
CA GLN A 122 5.83 -4.45 14.37
C GLN A 122 4.62 -3.77 13.72
N ILE A 123 4.40 -4.01 12.42
CA ILE A 123 3.31 -3.41 11.67
C ILE A 123 2.06 -4.31 11.77
N CYS A 124 0.95 -3.74 12.24
CA CYS A 124 -0.37 -4.37 12.17
C CYS A 124 -1.07 -4.05 10.85
N ILE A 125 -1.55 -5.08 10.14
CA ILE A 125 -2.29 -4.92 8.88
C ILE A 125 -3.74 -5.36 9.08
N ARG A 126 -4.69 -4.48 8.75
CA ARG A 126 -6.13 -4.80 8.76
C ARG A 126 -6.73 -4.53 7.38
N VAL A 127 -7.50 -5.50 6.87
CA VAL A 127 -8.27 -5.36 5.64
C VAL A 127 -9.74 -5.23 6.02
N ILE A 128 -10.32 -4.05 5.76
CA ILE A 128 -11.67 -3.69 6.20
C ILE A 128 -12.60 -3.63 4.99
N GLY A 129 -13.72 -4.34 5.04
CA GLY A 129 -14.75 -4.35 3.99
C GLY A 129 -15.48 -5.68 3.91
N ASN A 130 -16.25 -5.87 2.84
CA ASN A 130 -16.88 -7.15 2.54
C ASN A 130 -15.92 -8.01 1.71
N LEU A 131 -15.10 -8.81 2.39
CA LEU A 131 -14.11 -9.70 1.79
C LEU A 131 -14.75 -10.82 0.97
N ASP A 132 -16.00 -11.22 1.28
CA ASP A 132 -16.71 -12.30 0.59
C ASP A 132 -16.98 -11.97 -0.89
N LEU A 133 -16.86 -10.69 -1.27
CA LEU A 133 -16.98 -10.23 -2.66
C LEU A 133 -15.68 -10.33 -3.46
N LEU A 134 -14.56 -10.67 -2.80
CA LEU A 134 -13.25 -10.82 -3.44
C LEU A 134 -13.01 -12.29 -3.83
N PRO A 135 -12.13 -12.57 -4.80
CA PRO A 135 -11.67 -13.93 -5.08
C PRO A 135 -11.10 -14.64 -3.84
N ASP A 136 -11.37 -15.94 -3.70
CA ASP A 136 -10.99 -16.75 -2.52
C ASP A 136 -9.51 -16.64 -2.16
N ASP A 137 -8.63 -16.58 -3.15
CA ASP A 137 -7.19 -16.50 -2.93
C ASP A 137 -6.76 -15.16 -2.30
N ILE A 138 -7.44 -14.06 -2.66
CA ILE A 138 -7.24 -12.73 -2.07
C ILE A 138 -7.79 -12.72 -0.65
N GLN A 139 -8.94 -13.35 -0.42
CA GLN A 139 -9.51 -13.49 0.92
C GLN A 139 -8.55 -14.25 1.85
N GLN A 140 -8.06 -15.43 1.42
CA GLN A 140 -7.13 -16.25 2.19
C GLN A 140 -5.85 -15.50 2.56
N SER A 141 -5.25 -14.81 1.58
CA SER A 141 -4.06 -13.98 1.83
C SER A 141 -4.35 -12.84 2.80
N SER A 142 -5.51 -12.18 2.68
CA SER A 142 -5.92 -11.11 3.60
C SER A 142 -6.11 -11.62 5.02
N TYR A 143 -6.84 -12.73 5.21
CA TYR A 143 -7.04 -13.34 6.52
C TYR A 143 -5.72 -13.80 7.16
N ARG A 144 -4.84 -14.40 6.36
CA ARG A 144 -3.50 -14.78 6.81
C ARG A 144 -2.72 -13.57 7.31
N LEU A 145 -2.64 -12.49 6.53
CA LEU A 145 -1.93 -11.28 6.93
C LEU A 145 -2.48 -10.67 8.22
N MET A 146 -3.81 -10.55 8.33
CA MET A 146 -4.44 -10.03 9.55
C MET A 146 -4.10 -10.89 10.76
N LYS A 147 -4.18 -12.23 10.63
CA LYS A 147 -3.86 -13.15 11.72
C LYS A 147 -2.39 -13.07 12.16
N GLU A 148 -1.45 -13.02 11.22
CA GLU A 148 -0.01 -12.96 11.52
C GLU A 148 0.40 -11.61 12.13
N THR A 149 -0.42 -10.56 12.01
CA THR A 149 -0.04 -9.20 12.44
C THR A 149 -0.94 -8.61 13.53
N ASP A 150 -1.89 -9.36 14.07
CA ASP A 150 -2.91 -8.86 15.03
C ASP A 150 -2.35 -8.54 16.43
N HIS A 151 -1.17 -9.06 16.78
CA HIS A 151 -0.55 -8.89 18.10
C HIS A 151 0.36 -7.67 18.24
N TYR A 152 0.42 -6.81 17.20
CA TYR A 152 1.14 -5.53 17.21
C TYR A 152 0.17 -4.37 17.37
#